data_AF-A0ABD3D353-F1
#
_entry.id   AF-A0ABD3D353-F1
#
_cell.length_a   1.000
_cell.length_b   1.000
_cell.length_c   1.000
_cell.angle_alpha   90.00
_cell.angle_beta   90.00
_cell.angle_gamma   90.00
#
_symmetry.space_group_name_H-M   'P 1'
#
loop_
_entity.id
_entity.type
_entity.pdbx_description
1 polymer ?
#
loop_
_entity_poly.entity_id
_entity_poly.type
_entity_poly.pdbx_seq_one_letter_code
_entity_poly.pdbx_strand_id
1 'polypeptide(L)'
;MAPLIDMEKRSGDIAFNELGVRSLESAQKKGSTILNLKCTDAQTGLMGKSLLEFQSNKGDVLPPHKFGTHDVVVLKPNKSDLGSPPLGQGVVYRIKDSSITVAFDDIPEEGLNSSLRLEKLANEETLIQLSKGVQRGPTSDLVPVLFGERLPTVSKKDTKFTTVNRNLDHSQVYLEV
;
A
#
# COMPACT_ATOMS: atom_id res chain seq x y z
N MET A 1 -6.55 11.37 20.18
CA MET A 1 -5.80 10.81 19.02
C MET A 1 -6.60 10.77 17.72
N ALA A 2 -7.93 10.65 17.73
CA ALA A 2 -8.76 10.71 16.51
C ALA A 2 -8.61 11.97 15.60
N PRO A 3 -8.40 13.21 16.08
CA PRO A 3 -8.49 14.38 15.21
C PRO A 3 -7.39 14.47 14.14
N LEU A 4 -6.19 13.95 14.41
CA LEU A 4 -5.10 13.94 13.42
C LEU A 4 -5.34 12.87 12.33
N ILE A 5 -5.86 11.71 12.73
CA ILE A 5 -6.25 10.64 11.79
C ILE A 5 -7.40 11.13 10.89
N ASP A 6 -8.39 11.83 11.46
CA ASP A 6 -9.50 12.40 10.69
C ASP A 6 -9.04 13.50 9.73
N MET A 7 -8.07 14.32 10.13
CA MET A 7 -7.44 15.32 9.26
C MET A 7 -6.66 14.68 8.10
N GLU A 8 -5.92 13.61 8.38
CA GLU A 8 -5.18 12.87 7.36
C GLU A 8 -6.14 12.19 6.37
N LYS A 9 -7.21 11.57 6.87
CA LYS A 9 -8.27 10.99 6.03
C LYS A 9 -8.87 12.03 5.08
N ARG A 10 -9.33 13.17 5.61
CA ARG A 10 -9.88 14.26 4.79
C ARG A 10 -8.87 14.78 3.76
N SER A 11 -7.59 14.85 4.11
CA SER A 11 -6.54 15.27 3.17
C SER A 11 -6.38 14.28 2.02
N GLY A 12 -6.47 12.97 2.30
CA GLY A 12 -6.51 11.91 1.28
C GLY A 12 -7.72 12.04 0.35
N ASP A 13 -8.91 12.26 0.90
CA ASP A 13 -10.15 12.43 0.13
C ASP A 13 -10.09 13.65 -0.80
N ILE A 14 -9.54 14.77 -0.30
CA ILE A 14 -9.33 15.99 -1.08
C ILE A 14 -8.35 15.71 -2.23
N ALA A 15 -7.22 15.04 -1.95
CA ALA A 15 -6.25 14.70 -2.98
C ALA A 15 -6.81 13.76 -4.05
N PHE A 16 -7.69 12.83 -3.65
CA PHE A 16 -8.42 11.97 -4.59
C PHE A 16 -9.40 12.78 -5.46
N ASN A 17 -10.19 13.67 -4.86
CA ASN A 17 -11.11 14.51 -5.62
C ASN A 17 -10.38 15.43 -6.61
N GLU A 18 -9.19 15.92 -6.25
CA GLU A 18 -8.33 16.67 -7.18
C GLU A 18 -7.87 15.83 -8.39
N LEU A 19 -7.72 14.50 -8.27
CA LEU A 19 -7.43 13.63 -9.41
C LEU A 19 -8.62 13.58 -10.38
N GLY A 20 -9.85 13.68 -9.87
CA GLY A 20 -11.09 13.74 -10.67
C GLY A 20 -11.29 15.06 -11.44
N VAL A 21 -10.56 16.12 -11.10
CA VAL A 21 -10.61 17.43 -11.79
C VAL A 21 -9.44 17.61 -12.78
N ARG A 22 -8.38 16.80 -12.67
CA ARG A 22 -7.16 16.92 -13.47
C ARG A 22 -7.26 16.11 -14.77
N SER A 23 -6.53 16.55 -15.80
CA SER A 23 -6.38 15.75 -17.02
C SER A 23 -5.62 14.45 -16.72
N LEU A 24 -6.04 13.35 -17.38
CA LEU A 24 -5.42 12.03 -17.26
C LEU A 24 -3.92 12.06 -17.56
N GLU A 25 -3.49 12.90 -18.51
CA GLU A 25 -2.07 13.07 -18.85
C GLU A 25 -1.25 13.68 -17.70
N SER A 26 -1.84 14.64 -16.98
CA SER A 26 -1.18 15.26 -15.82
C SER A 26 -1.06 14.27 -14.67
N ALA A 27 -2.08 13.44 -14.45
CA ALA A 27 -2.06 12.38 -13.45
C ALA A 27 -1.02 11.30 -13.78
N GLN A 28 -0.88 10.92 -15.07
CA GLN A 28 0.17 10.00 -15.51
C GLN A 28 1.57 10.59 -15.32
N LYS A 29 1.79 11.87 -15.66
CA LYS A 29 3.08 12.53 -15.42
C LYS A 29 3.47 12.58 -13.93
N LYS A 30 2.49 12.67 -13.03
CA LYS A 30 2.71 12.59 -11.57
C LYS A 30 2.93 11.16 -11.07
N GLY A 31 2.64 10.15 -11.89
CA GLY A 31 2.78 8.74 -11.56
C GLY A 31 1.63 8.15 -10.74
N SER A 32 0.49 8.86 -10.62
CA SER A 32 -0.70 8.37 -9.90
C SER A 32 -1.68 7.60 -10.80
N THR A 33 -1.44 7.60 -12.11
CA THR A 33 -2.25 6.91 -13.11
C THR A 33 -1.35 6.24 -14.14
N ILE A 34 -1.71 5.04 -14.58
CA ILE A 34 -1.06 4.36 -15.71
C ILE A 34 -2.13 4.14 -16.79
N LEU A 35 -1.92 4.74 -17.96
CA LEU A 35 -2.84 4.67 -19.09
C LEU A 35 -2.41 3.59 -20.10
N ASN A 36 -3.33 3.23 -20.98
CA ASN A 36 -3.09 2.34 -22.13
C ASN A 36 -2.59 0.95 -21.71
N LEU A 37 -3.20 0.37 -20.69
CA LEU A 37 -2.91 -0.99 -20.25
C LEU A 37 -3.74 -2.02 -21.04
N LYS A 38 -3.25 -3.25 -21.11
CA LYS A 38 -3.99 -4.47 -21.48
C LYS A 38 -3.90 -5.47 -20.35
N CYS A 39 -4.97 -6.23 -20.12
CA CYS A 39 -4.92 -7.43 -19.30
C CYS A 39 -4.24 -8.54 -20.10
N THR A 40 -3.14 -9.10 -19.61
CA THR A 40 -2.40 -10.18 -20.29
C THR A 40 -2.59 -11.54 -19.65
N ASP A 41 -2.95 -11.57 -18.37
CA ASP A 41 -3.13 -12.80 -17.63
C ASP A 41 -4.13 -12.60 -16.49
N ALA A 42 -4.87 -13.65 -16.17
CA ALA A 42 -5.87 -13.68 -15.11
C ALA A 42 -5.76 -15.01 -14.38
N GLN A 43 -5.42 -14.96 -13.09
CA GLN A 43 -5.22 -16.14 -12.26
C GLN A 43 -6.01 -16.04 -10.96
N THR A 44 -6.37 -17.18 -10.37
CA THR A 44 -6.92 -17.21 -9.02
C THR A 44 -5.81 -17.00 -7.99
N GLY A 45 -6.03 -16.07 -7.07
CA GLY A 45 -5.17 -15.76 -5.93
C GLY A 45 -5.69 -16.33 -4.62
N LEU A 46 -5.06 -15.89 -3.52
CA LEU A 46 -5.41 -16.33 -2.17
C LEU A 46 -6.79 -15.78 -1.76
N MET A 47 -7.52 -16.55 -0.96
CA MET A 47 -8.88 -16.21 -0.47
C MET A 47 -9.89 -15.95 -1.59
N GLY A 48 -9.74 -16.60 -2.75
CA GLY A 48 -10.67 -16.44 -3.87
C GLY A 48 -10.53 -15.13 -4.64
N LYS A 49 -9.57 -14.28 -4.27
CA LYS A 49 -9.24 -13.06 -5.03
C LYS A 49 -8.72 -13.43 -6.42
N SER A 50 -8.81 -12.50 -7.36
CA SER A 50 -8.31 -12.68 -8.71
C SER A 50 -7.14 -11.76 -9.00
N LEU A 51 -6.06 -12.37 -9.50
CA LEU A 51 -4.82 -11.69 -9.86
C LEU A 51 -4.84 -11.40 -11.34
N LEU A 52 -4.98 -10.13 -11.70
CA LEU A 52 -4.92 -9.67 -13.09
C LEU A 52 -3.57 -9.02 -13.35
N GLU A 53 -2.85 -9.49 -14.37
CA GLU A 53 -1.59 -8.89 -14.82
C GLU A 53 -1.86 -7.91 -15.97
N PHE A 54 -1.37 -6.69 -15.82
CA PHE A 54 -1.49 -5.63 -16.80
C PHE A 54 -0.14 -5.23 -17.38
N GLN A 55 -0.11 -5.02 -18.69
CA GLN A 55 1.06 -4.54 -19.43
C GLN A 55 0.72 -3.29 -20.24
N SER A 56 1.73 -2.50 -20.58
CA SER A 56 1.57 -1.34 -21.46
C SER A 56 1.26 -1.77 -22.89
N ASN A 57 0.36 -1.04 -23.55
CA ASN A 57 0.08 -1.16 -24.99
C ASN A 57 1.04 -0.34 -25.86
N LYS A 58 1.87 0.52 -25.25
CA LYS A 58 2.74 1.48 -25.96
C LYS A 58 4.22 1.09 -25.96
N GLY A 59 4.59 0.00 -25.28
CA GLY A 59 5.96 -0.49 -25.20
C GLY A 59 6.09 -1.63 -24.19
N ASP A 60 7.30 -2.15 -24.06
CA ASP A 60 7.59 -3.33 -23.23
C ASP A 60 7.75 -3.01 -21.73
N VAL A 61 7.84 -1.72 -21.38
CA VAL A 61 8.04 -1.23 -20.00
C VAL A 61 6.87 -0.33 -19.62
N LEU A 62 6.45 -0.41 -18.35
CA LEU A 62 5.48 0.51 -17.77
C LEU A 62 6.02 1.95 -17.77
N PRO A 63 5.17 2.96 -17.99
CA PRO A 63 5.60 4.34 -17.87
C PRO A 63 6.03 4.65 -16.41
N PRO A 64 6.90 5.65 -16.19
CA PRO A 64 7.32 6.04 -14.84
C PRO A 64 6.12 6.30 -13.93
N HIS A 65 6.09 5.67 -12.76
CA HIS A 65 4.93 5.68 -11.88
C HIS A 65 5.30 5.60 -10.40
N LYS A 66 4.35 5.91 -9.52
CA LYS A 66 4.51 5.89 -8.06
C LYS A 66 3.67 4.80 -7.38
N PHE A 67 3.29 3.78 -8.14
CA PHE A 67 2.65 2.58 -7.61
C PHE A 67 3.68 1.76 -6.85
N GLY A 68 3.29 1.28 -5.68
CA GLY A 68 3.99 0.31 -4.85
C GLY A 68 3.09 -0.88 -4.56
N THR A 69 3.69 -1.97 -4.07
CA THR A 69 2.93 -3.10 -3.53
C THR A 69 2.02 -2.64 -2.40
N HIS A 70 0.81 -3.18 -2.34
CA HIS A 70 -0.26 -2.84 -1.39
C HIS A 70 -0.96 -1.49 -1.62
N ASP A 71 -0.65 -0.76 -2.70
CA ASP A 71 -1.46 0.39 -3.08
C ASP A 71 -2.87 -0.05 -3.47
N VAL A 72 -3.87 0.69 -2.98
CA VAL A 72 -5.26 0.54 -3.40
C VAL A 72 -5.43 1.26 -4.73
N VAL A 73 -6.06 0.60 -5.71
CA VAL A 73 -6.20 1.12 -7.08
C VAL A 73 -7.60 0.84 -7.62
N VAL A 74 -8.03 1.65 -8.58
CA VAL A 74 -9.22 1.38 -9.38
C VAL A 74 -8.85 1.11 -10.83
N LEU A 75 -9.55 0.15 -11.42
CA LEU A 75 -9.46 -0.20 -12.82
C LEU A 75 -10.58 0.51 -13.58
N LYS A 76 -10.24 1.20 -14.68
CA LYS A 76 -11.20 1.88 -15.55
C LYS A 76 -10.88 1.60 -17.02
N PRO A 77 -11.86 1.71 -17.94
CA PRO A 77 -11.56 1.78 -19.36
C PRO A 77 -10.70 3.02 -19.65
N ASN A 78 -9.71 2.91 -20.52
CA ASN A 78 -8.72 3.96 -20.75
C ASN A 78 -9.33 5.28 -21.23
N LYS A 79 -10.41 5.22 -22.02
CA LYS A 79 -11.11 6.38 -22.60
C LYS A 79 -12.36 6.83 -21.84
N SER A 80 -12.67 6.23 -20.69
CA SER A 80 -13.86 6.61 -19.95
C SER A 80 -13.69 7.96 -19.25
N ASP A 81 -14.79 8.69 -19.05
CA ASP A 81 -14.73 9.98 -18.35
C ASP A 81 -14.25 9.80 -16.88
N LEU A 82 -13.74 10.87 -16.26
CA LEU A 82 -13.22 10.82 -14.89
C LEU A 82 -14.25 10.32 -13.87
N GLY A 83 -15.53 10.66 -14.08
CA GLY A 83 -16.68 10.25 -13.26
C GLY A 83 -17.33 8.93 -13.65
N SER A 84 -16.79 8.21 -14.65
CA SER A 84 -17.30 6.87 -14.99
C SER A 84 -17.07 5.88 -13.83
N PRO A 85 -18.02 4.96 -13.59
CA PRO A 85 -17.85 3.95 -12.57
C PRO A 85 -16.62 3.07 -12.89
N PRO A 86 -15.81 2.71 -11.89
CA PRO A 86 -14.70 1.79 -12.10
C PRO A 86 -15.21 0.39 -12.47
N LEU A 87 -14.43 -0.35 -13.25
CA LEU A 87 -14.65 -1.78 -13.50
C LEU A 87 -14.45 -2.58 -12.21
N GLY A 88 -13.51 -2.16 -11.38
CA GLY A 88 -13.26 -2.79 -10.09
C GLY A 88 -12.24 -2.01 -9.28
N GLN A 89 -12.20 -2.30 -7.98
CA GLN A 89 -11.17 -1.83 -7.06
C GLN A 89 -10.33 -3.02 -6.61
N GLY A 90 -9.02 -2.82 -6.54
CA GLY A 90 -8.08 -3.87 -6.18
C GLY A 90 -6.86 -3.33 -5.45
N VAL A 91 -5.97 -4.24 -5.10
CA VAL A 91 -4.72 -3.95 -4.37
C VAL A 91 -3.55 -4.44 -5.21
N VAL A 92 -2.54 -3.58 -5.39
CA VAL A 92 -1.32 -3.96 -6.13
C VAL A 92 -0.62 -5.11 -5.41
N TYR A 93 -0.48 -6.23 -6.11
CA TYR A 93 0.15 -7.45 -5.59
C TYR A 93 1.64 -7.53 -5.95
N ARG A 94 1.98 -7.19 -7.19
CA ARG A 94 3.36 -7.28 -7.71
C ARG A 94 3.62 -6.21 -8.76
N ILE A 95 4.85 -5.70 -8.79
CA ILE A 95 5.33 -4.79 -9.81
C ILE A 95 6.59 -5.39 -10.45
N LYS A 96 6.64 -5.35 -11.78
CA LYS A 96 7.82 -5.60 -12.61
C LYS A 96 8.00 -4.37 -13.51
N ASP A 97 9.16 -4.24 -14.15
CA ASP A 97 9.38 -3.16 -15.12
C ASP A 97 8.35 -3.22 -16.27
N SER A 98 7.97 -4.43 -16.71
CA SER A 98 7.05 -4.64 -17.84
C SER A 98 5.57 -4.80 -17.47
N SER A 99 5.26 -5.06 -16.20
CA SER A 99 3.89 -5.41 -15.82
C SER A 99 3.56 -5.09 -14.36
N ILE A 100 2.27 -4.90 -14.10
CA ILE A 100 1.71 -4.69 -12.77
C ILE A 100 0.59 -5.70 -12.54
N THR A 101 0.65 -6.43 -11.43
CA THR A 101 -0.37 -7.40 -11.03
C THR A 101 -1.21 -6.81 -9.91
N VAL A 102 -2.52 -6.85 -10.06
CA VAL A 102 -3.49 -6.33 -9.09
C VAL A 102 -4.43 -7.45 -8.65
N ALA A 103 -4.65 -7.55 -7.35
CA ALA A 103 -5.61 -8.47 -6.74
C ALA A 103 -6.97 -7.80 -6.57
N PHE A 104 -8.01 -8.40 -7.13
CA PHE A 104 -9.41 -7.96 -7.02
C PHE A 104 -10.22 -8.97 -6.21
N ASP A 105 -11.23 -8.51 -5.47
CA ASP A 105 -12.18 -9.39 -4.77
C ASP A 105 -13.10 -10.12 -5.75
N ASP A 106 -13.69 -9.38 -6.70
CA ASP A 106 -14.49 -9.93 -7.80
C ASP A 106 -13.82 -9.62 -9.16
N ILE A 107 -13.90 -10.56 -10.11
CA ILE A 107 -13.39 -10.38 -11.47
C ILE A 107 -14.39 -9.52 -12.26
N PRO A 108 -14.00 -8.35 -12.79
CA PRO A 108 -14.82 -7.68 -13.80
C PRO A 108 -14.65 -8.43 -15.12
N GLU A 109 -15.51 -9.41 -15.43
CA GLU A 109 -15.41 -10.16 -16.69
C GLU A 109 -15.69 -9.27 -17.92
N GLU A 110 -16.46 -8.20 -17.74
CA GLU A 110 -16.75 -7.22 -18.79
C GLU A 110 -15.68 -6.13 -18.87
N GLY A 111 -15.24 -5.81 -20.10
CA GLY A 111 -14.37 -4.66 -20.37
C GLY A 111 -12.86 -4.92 -20.28
N LEU A 112 -12.40 -6.07 -19.77
CA LEU A 112 -10.97 -6.41 -19.69
C LEU A 112 -10.27 -6.53 -21.06
N ASN A 113 -11.03 -6.82 -22.12
CA ASN A 113 -10.52 -6.91 -23.49
C ASN A 113 -10.27 -5.54 -24.13
N SER A 114 -10.65 -4.45 -23.47
CA SER A 114 -10.43 -3.09 -23.95
C SER A 114 -9.10 -2.53 -23.46
N SER A 115 -8.70 -1.35 -23.96
CA SER A 115 -7.59 -0.64 -23.34
C SER A 115 -8.02 -0.11 -21.97
N LEU A 116 -7.23 -0.37 -20.95
CA LEU A 116 -7.51 -0.10 -19.55
C LEU A 116 -6.60 1.01 -18.99
N ARG A 117 -6.96 1.52 -17.82
CA ARG A 117 -6.10 2.36 -16.99
C ARG A 117 -6.25 2.01 -15.52
N LEU A 118 -5.16 2.21 -14.77
CA LEU A 118 -5.13 2.11 -13.32
C LEU A 118 -4.98 3.49 -12.71
N GLU A 119 -5.79 3.82 -11.72
CA GLU A 119 -5.70 5.04 -10.93
C GLU A 119 -5.45 4.67 -9.46
N LYS A 120 -4.46 5.28 -8.82
CA LYS A 120 -4.12 5.05 -7.42
C LYS A 120 -5.13 5.76 -6.51
N LEU A 121 -5.62 5.04 -5.49
CA LEU A 121 -6.47 5.56 -4.42
C LEU A 121 -5.67 5.84 -3.15
N ALA A 122 -6.24 6.66 -2.27
CA ALA A 122 -5.76 6.78 -0.90
C ALA A 122 -6.09 5.50 -0.11
N ASN A 123 -5.14 5.02 0.69
CA ASN A 123 -5.32 3.80 1.47
C ASN A 123 -5.99 4.11 2.82
N GLU A 124 -7.32 4.04 2.87
CA GLU A 124 -8.08 4.31 4.10
C GLU A 124 -7.92 3.24 5.19
N GLU A 125 -7.61 1.99 4.81
CA GLU A 125 -7.62 0.84 5.73
C GLU A 125 -6.49 0.92 6.77
N THR A 126 -5.36 1.53 6.39
CA THR A 126 -4.22 1.74 7.28
C THR A 126 -4.57 2.68 8.44
N LEU A 127 -5.35 3.73 8.18
CA LEU A 127 -5.79 4.69 9.20
C LEU A 127 -6.75 4.06 10.22
N ILE A 128 -7.62 3.15 9.76
CA ILE A 128 -8.52 2.40 10.62
C ILE A 128 -7.73 1.52 11.59
N GLN A 129 -6.69 0.83 11.14
CA GLN A 129 -5.83 0.04 12.03
C GLN A 129 -5.08 0.91 13.05
N LEU A 130 -4.58 2.08 12.63
CA LEU A 130 -3.92 3.03 13.54
C LEU A 130 -4.86 3.58 14.62
N SER A 131 -6.15 3.76 14.30
CA SER A 131 -7.16 4.19 15.27
C SER A 131 -7.48 3.15 16.34
N LYS A 132 -7.21 1.87 16.08
CA LYS A 132 -7.37 0.77 17.03
C LYS A 132 -6.19 0.72 18.00
N GLY A 133 -6.01 1.78 18.79
CA GLY A 133 -4.99 1.81 19.83
C GLY A 133 -5.22 0.70 20.87
N VAL A 134 -4.15 0.01 21.27
CA VAL A 134 -4.21 -1.00 22.34
C VAL A 134 -4.08 -0.30 23.68
N GLN A 135 -5.21 -0.04 24.35
CA GLN A 135 -5.25 0.56 25.69
C GLN A 135 -5.16 -0.47 26.82
N ARG A 136 -5.39 -1.75 26.52
CA ARG A 136 -5.38 -2.86 27.48
C ARG A 136 -4.78 -4.10 26.82
N GLY A 137 -3.97 -4.84 27.55
CA GLY A 137 -3.38 -6.09 27.07
C GLY A 137 -2.02 -6.39 27.70
N PRO A 138 -1.35 -7.47 27.26
CA PRO A 138 -0.07 -7.93 27.81
C PRO A 138 1.05 -6.89 27.78
N THR A 139 0.90 -5.84 26.97
CA THR A 139 1.87 -4.76 26.77
C THR A 139 1.48 -3.45 27.46
N SER A 140 0.49 -3.43 28.35
CA SER A 140 0.06 -2.20 29.05
C SER A 140 1.18 -1.51 29.82
N ASP A 141 2.13 -2.28 30.36
CA ASP A 141 3.30 -1.75 31.05
C ASP A 141 4.25 -0.96 30.14
N LEU A 142 4.18 -1.16 28.82
CA LEU A 142 5.02 -0.43 27.86
C LEU A 142 4.51 0.99 27.62
N VAL A 143 3.21 1.22 27.75
CA VAL A 143 2.55 2.52 27.51
C VAL A 143 3.20 3.66 28.30
N PRO A 144 3.31 3.62 29.65
CA PRO A 144 3.91 4.71 30.41
C PRO A 144 5.39 4.91 30.08
N VAL A 145 6.10 3.87 29.62
CA VAL A 145 7.50 4.00 29.20
C VAL A 145 7.62 4.74 27.86
N LEU A 146 6.77 4.41 26.89
CA LEU A 146 6.77 5.07 25.56
C LEU A 146 6.34 6.53 25.61
N PHE A 147 5.47 6.89 26.56
CA PHE A 147 5.01 8.27 26.76
C PHE A 147 5.85 9.05 27.77
N GLY A 148 6.97 8.49 28.26
CA GLY A 148 7.91 9.17 29.16
C GLY A 148 7.41 9.34 30.59
N GLU A 149 6.30 8.73 30.95
CA GLU A 149 5.73 8.71 32.31
C GLU A 149 6.53 7.80 33.25
N ARG A 150 7.28 6.84 32.70
CA ARG A 150 8.13 5.90 33.45
C ARG A 150 9.44 5.63 32.70
N LEU A 151 10.55 5.53 33.42
CA LEU A 151 11.83 5.13 32.84
C LEU A 151 11.84 3.63 32.45
N PRO A 152 12.55 3.25 31.38
CA PRO A 152 12.77 1.84 31.07
C PRO A 152 13.57 1.16 32.20
N THR A 153 13.29 -0.11 32.45
CA THR A 153 14.01 -0.91 33.45
C THR A 153 14.95 -1.89 32.77
N VAL A 154 16.17 -2.02 33.30
CA VAL A 154 17.16 -2.97 32.82
C VAL A 154 17.21 -4.16 33.79
N SER A 155 17.11 -5.37 33.26
CA SER A 155 17.32 -6.58 34.05
C SER A 155 18.77 -6.65 34.49
N LYS A 156 19.00 -6.70 35.80
CA LYS A 156 20.34 -6.88 36.39
C LYS A 156 20.81 -8.34 36.39
N LYS A 157 19.99 -9.27 35.86
CA LYS A 157 20.36 -10.68 35.78
C LYS A 157 21.22 -10.92 34.56
N ASP A 158 22.46 -11.34 34.79
CA ASP A 158 23.32 -11.85 33.73
C ASP A 158 22.65 -13.04 33.04
N THR A 159 22.35 -12.87 31.76
CA THR A 159 21.73 -13.89 30.94
C THR A 159 22.81 -14.51 30.07
N LYS A 160 23.05 -15.81 30.22
CA LYS A 160 23.92 -16.55 29.30
C LYS A 160 23.22 -16.63 27.95
N PHE A 161 23.80 -16.04 26.93
CA PHE A 161 23.32 -16.16 25.56
C PHE A 161 24.48 -16.56 24.63
N THR A 162 24.14 -17.27 23.56
CA THR A 162 25.10 -17.67 22.53
C THR A 162 24.82 -16.87 21.28
N THR A 163 25.82 -16.17 20.75
CA THR A 163 25.69 -15.36 19.54
C THR A 163 25.51 -16.24 18.30
N VAL A 164 24.47 -16.00 17.50
CA VAL A 164 24.27 -16.69 16.21
C VAL A 164 25.25 -16.17 15.16
N ASN A 165 25.40 -14.84 15.08
CA ASN A 165 26.45 -14.21 14.29
C ASN A 165 27.76 -14.20 15.09
N ARG A 166 28.84 -14.75 14.51
CA ARG A 166 30.17 -14.81 15.16
C ARG A 166 31.02 -13.56 14.95
N ASN A 167 30.60 -12.66 14.05
CA ASN A 167 31.33 -11.45 13.69
C ASN A 167 30.72 -10.21 14.37
N LEU A 168 30.15 -10.39 15.56
CA LEU A 168 29.65 -9.27 16.34
C LEU A 168 30.83 -8.54 17.00
N ASP A 169 30.80 -7.21 16.96
CA ASP A 169 31.77 -6.39 17.67
C ASP A 169 31.40 -6.22 19.16
N HIS A 170 32.31 -5.61 19.93
CA HIS A 170 32.16 -5.46 21.39
C HIS A 170 30.86 -4.75 21.79
N SER A 171 30.47 -3.69 21.06
CA SER A 171 29.28 -2.89 21.37
C SER A 171 27.97 -3.63 21.12
N GLN A 172 28.00 -4.64 20.25
CA GLN A 172 26.85 -5.49 19.95
C GLN A 172 26.68 -6.62 20.96
N VAL A 173 27.76 -7.03 21.63
CA VAL A 173 27.75 -8.11 22.62
C VAL A 173 27.56 -7.57 24.04
N TYR A 174 28.10 -6.39 24.34
CA TYR A 174 28.10 -5.81 25.67
C TYR A 174 27.41 -4.46 25.69
N LEU A 175 26.42 -4.34 26.57
CA LEU A 175 25.87 -3.06 27.00
C LEU A 175 26.83 -2.48 28.06
N GLU A 176 27.58 -1.45 27.70
CA GLU A 176 28.23 -0.58 28.69
C GLU A 176 27.14 0.29 29.32
N VAL A 177 26.80 0.00 30.59
CA VAL A 177 25.82 0.76 31.39
C VAL A 177 26.55 1.64 32.40
#